data_AF-A0A517ML98-F1
#
_entry.id   AF-A0A517ML98-F1
#
_cell.length_a   1.000
_cell.length_b   1.000
_cell.length_c   1.000
_cell.angle_alpha   90.00
_cell.angle_beta   90.00
_cell.angle_gamma   90.00
#
_symmetry.space_group_name_H-M   'P 1'
#
loop_
_entity.id
_entity.type
_entity.pdbx_description
1 polymer ?
#
loop_
_entity_poly.entity_id
_entity_poly.type
_entity_poly.pdbx_seq_one_letter_code
_entity_poly.pdbx_strand_id
1 'polypeptide(L)'
;MPFVLEIFIPASMSPINRGELYDLPLCDIFDELDDGDVVGGGTYATSGVIEGCHVVFETSDVGRVMPYVLNLLSSSNAPVGTIFRQLEPDEIKLHVVS
;
A
#
# COMPACT_ATOMS: atom_id res chain seq x y z
N MET A 1 12.69 -13.29 -0.93
CA MET A 1 11.37 -13.18 -0.28
C MET A 1 10.85 -11.81 -0.66
N PRO A 2 9.63 -11.69 -1.19
CA PRO A 2 9.09 -10.38 -1.54
C PRO A 2 8.92 -9.53 -0.28
N PHE A 3 9.01 -8.23 -0.44
CA PHE A 3 8.59 -7.26 0.57
C PHE A 3 7.08 -7.09 0.46
N VAL A 4 6.39 -7.04 1.59
CA VAL A 4 4.97 -6.68 1.67
C VAL A 4 4.87 -5.32 2.33
N LEU A 5 4.21 -4.38 1.68
CA LEU A 5 4.14 -2.97 2.08
C LEU A 5 2.67 -2.52 2.16
N GLU A 6 2.34 -1.75 3.18
CA GLU A 6 1.06 -1.03 3.32
C GLU A 6 1.28 0.45 3.03
N ILE A 7 0.44 1.02 2.16
CA ILE A 7 0.26 2.46 2.03
C ILE A 7 -0.97 2.81 2.86
N PHE A 8 -0.81 3.60 3.92
CA PHE A 8 -1.93 4.18 4.64
C PHE A 8 -2.17 5.61 4.16
N ILE A 9 -3.42 5.91 3.78
CA ILE A 9 -3.85 7.18 3.22
C ILE A 9 -4.95 7.75 4.12
N PRO A 10 -4.73 8.86 4.85
CA PRO A 10 -5.72 9.47 5.76
C PRO A 10 -6.79 10.27 4.99
N ALA A 11 -7.51 9.61 4.08
CA ALA A 11 -8.60 10.18 3.32
C ALA A 11 -9.92 9.46 3.61
N SER A 12 -10.97 10.24 3.88
CA SER A 12 -12.35 9.71 3.89
C SER A 12 -12.76 9.39 2.46
N MET A 13 -12.48 8.16 2.03
CA MET A 13 -12.68 7.71 0.65
C MET A 13 -13.46 6.40 0.60
N SER A 14 -14.44 6.32 -0.31
CA SER A 14 -15.18 5.08 -0.57
C SER A 14 -14.27 4.03 -1.24
N PRO A 15 -14.60 2.74 -1.14
CA PRO A 15 -13.81 1.69 -1.78
C PRO A 15 -13.66 1.86 -3.30
N ILE A 16 -14.70 2.33 -3.99
CA ILE A 16 -14.68 2.54 -5.45
C ILE A 16 -13.66 3.63 -5.81
N ASN A 17 -13.71 4.77 -5.11
CA ASN A 17 -12.79 5.87 -5.37
C ASN A 17 -11.34 5.48 -5.05
N ARG A 18 -11.12 4.66 -4.01
CA ARG A 18 -9.78 4.11 -3.70
C ARG A 18 -9.28 3.23 -4.84
N GLY A 19 -10.15 2.35 -5.33
CA GLY A 19 -9.87 1.47 -6.45
C GLY A 19 -9.41 2.24 -7.68
N GLU A 20 -10.13 3.30 -8.05
CA GLU A 20 -9.81 4.12 -9.22
C GLU A 20 -8.54 4.97 -9.04
N LEU A 21 -8.30 5.52 -7.85
CA LEU A 21 -7.19 6.45 -7.61
C LEU A 21 -5.86 5.77 -7.27
N TYR A 22 -5.90 4.56 -6.71
CA TYR A 22 -4.73 3.89 -6.17
C TYR A 22 -4.63 2.42 -6.60
N ASP A 23 -5.65 1.59 -6.36
CA ASP A 23 -5.50 0.14 -6.56
C ASP A 23 -5.23 -0.19 -8.04
N LEU A 24 -6.06 0.31 -8.97
CA LEU A 24 -5.91 0.03 -10.40
C LEU A 24 -4.62 0.66 -10.99
N PRO A 25 -4.29 1.94 -10.72
CA PRO A 25 -3.01 2.49 -11.19
C PRO A 25 -1.79 1.76 -10.63
N LEU A 26 -1.86 1.21 -9.41
CA LEU A 26 -0.78 0.39 -8.86
C LEU A 26 -0.63 -0.93 -9.62
N CYS A 27 -1.75 -1.61 -9.92
CA CYS A 27 -1.73 -2.79 -10.78
C CYS A 27 -1.07 -2.48 -12.14
N ASP A 28 -1.46 -1.39 -12.80
CA ASP A 28 -0.87 -0.98 -14.08
C ASP A 28 0.66 -0.76 -13.97
N ILE A 29 1.11 -0.09 -12.91
CA ILE A 29 2.55 0.11 -12.64
C ILE A 29 3.28 -1.22 -12.47
N PHE A 30 2.71 -2.15 -11.71
CA PHE A 30 3.37 -3.44 -11.44
C PHE A 30 3.41 -4.33 -12.68
N ASP A 31 2.35 -4.33 -13.48
CA ASP A 31 2.29 -5.01 -14.78
C ASP A 31 3.36 -4.46 -15.75
N GLU A 32 3.54 -3.13 -15.81
CA GLU A 32 4.59 -2.51 -16.64
C GLU A 32 6.01 -2.83 -16.16
N LEU A 33 6.21 -2.98 -14.86
CA LEU A 33 7.50 -3.30 -14.27
C LEU A 33 7.82 -4.80 -14.27
N ASP A 34 6.83 -5.65 -14.53
CA ASP A 34 6.91 -7.11 -14.32
C ASP A 34 7.44 -7.42 -12.90
N ASP A 35 6.99 -6.63 -11.92
CA ASP A 35 7.40 -6.73 -10.52
C ASP A 35 6.38 -6.07 -9.57
N GLY A 36 5.78 -6.90 -8.74
CA GLY A 36 4.84 -6.54 -7.69
C GLY A 36 3.40 -6.91 -7.98
N ASP A 37 2.55 -6.83 -6.97
CA ASP A 37 1.10 -7.03 -7.10
C ASP A 37 0.35 -6.37 -5.93
N VAL A 38 -0.88 -5.93 -6.16
CA VAL A 38 -1.78 -5.46 -5.10
C VAL A 38 -2.43 -6.67 -4.43
N VAL A 39 -1.97 -7.02 -3.24
CA VAL A 39 -2.41 -8.22 -2.51
C VAL A 39 -3.54 -7.96 -1.52
N GLY A 40 -3.88 -6.69 -1.28
CA GLY A 40 -4.96 -6.35 -0.38
C GLY A 40 -5.20 -4.85 -0.26
N GLY A 41 -6.19 -4.51 0.54
CA GLY A 41 -6.52 -3.12 0.83
C GLY A 41 -7.86 -3.01 1.53
N GLY A 42 -8.05 -1.91 2.23
CA GLY A 42 -9.26 -1.69 3.00
C GLY A 42 -9.55 -0.23 3.23
N THR A 43 -10.64 -0.01 3.93
CA THR A 43 -11.08 1.29 4.39
C THR A 43 -11.19 1.19 5.91
N TYR A 44 -10.50 2.07 6.63
CA TYR A 44 -10.63 2.17 8.08
C TYR A 44 -11.86 3.01 8.40
N ALA A 45 -12.83 2.40 9.09
CA ALA A 45 -14.04 3.09 9.49
C ALA A 45 -14.31 2.89 10.98
N THR A 46 -14.50 3.99 11.70
CA THR A 46 -14.89 4.00 13.11
C THR A 46 -16.24 4.68 13.23
N SER A 47 -17.21 4.01 13.87
CA SER A 47 -18.56 4.54 14.11
C SER A 47 -19.27 5.13 12.87
N GLY A 48 -19.07 4.54 11.69
CA GLY A 48 -19.69 4.97 10.43
C GLY A 48 -18.99 6.11 9.71
N VAL A 49 -17.85 6.59 10.23
CA VAL A 49 -16.98 7.58 9.57
C VAL A 49 -15.76 6.88 9.02
N ILE A 50 -15.41 7.15 7.75
CA ILE A 50 -14.19 6.65 7.14
C ILE A 50 -13.03 7.54 7.58
N GLU A 51 -12.07 6.97 8.30
CA GLU A 51 -10.90 7.68 8.83
C GLU A 51 -9.71 7.63 7.87
N GLY A 52 -9.69 6.65 6.98
CA GLY A 52 -8.64 6.48 5.99
C GLY A 52 -8.86 5.26 5.12
N CYS A 53 -7.98 5.05 4.16
CA CYS A 53 -7.88 3.82 3.40
C CYS A 53 -6.44 3.30 3.42
N HIS A 54 -6.29 2.04 3.05
CA HIS A 54 -4.97 1.47 2.83
C HIS A 54 -4.97 0.55 1.63
N VAL A 55 -3.79 0.42 1.02
CA VAL A 55 -3.50 -0.52 -0.06
C VAL A 55 -2.27 -1.32 0.36
N VAL A 56 -2.33 -2.63 0.21
CA VAL A 56 -1.22 -3.54 0.50
C VAL A 56 -0.72 -4.12 -0.81
N PHE A 57 0.57 -4.03 -1.03
CA PHE A 57 1.22 -4.59 -2.22
C PHE A 57 2.47 -5.37 -1.83
N GLU A 58 2.83 -6.31 -2.68
CA GLU A 58 4.12 -7.01 -2.58
C GLU A 58 5.04 -6.63 -3.74
N THR A 59 6.36 -6.72 -3.55
CA THR A 59 7.36 -6.50 -4.61
C THR A 59 8.66 -7.23 -4.27
N SER A 60 9.40 -7.65 -5.30
CA SER A 60 10.73 -8.23 -5.11
C SER A 60 11.82 -7.18 -4.91
N ASP A 61 11.62 -5.94 -5.38
CA ASP A 61 12.59 -4.84 -5.29
C ASP A 61 11.91 -3.49 -4.97
N VAL A 62 11.89 -3.15 -3.68
CA VAL A 62 11.36 -1.87 -3.19
C VAL A 62 12.07 -0.67 -3.83
N GLY A 63 13.39 -0.76 -4.05
CA GLY A 63 14.17 0.35 -4.59
C GLY A 63 13.77 0.67 -6.03
N ARG A 64 13.44 -0.36 -6.81
CA ARG A 64 12.95 -0.24 -8.19
C ARG A 64 11.52 0.29 -8.25
N VAL A 65 10.62 -0.21 -7.41
CA VAL A 65 9.18 0.10 -7.47
C VAL A 65 8.83 1.44 -6.82
N MET A 66 9.47 1.80 -5.71
CA MET A 66 9.08 2.94 -4.89
C MET A 66 9.01 4.30 -5.63
N PRO A 67 9.92 4.65 -6.57
CA PRO A 67 9.81 5.90 -7.32
C PRO A 67 8.49 6.04 -8.10
N TYR A 68 7.97 4.95 -8.65
CA TYR A 68 6.71 4.93 -9.41
C TYR A 68 5.51 5.10 -8.49
N VAL A 69 5.51 4.40 -7.36
CA VAL A 69 4.47 4.51 -6.34
C VAL A 69 4.42 5.92 -5.74
N LEU A 70 5.58 6.53 -5.44
CA LEU A 70 5.65 7.91 -4.96
C LEU A 70 5.14 8.91 -6.01
N ASN A 71 5.47 8.69 -7.29
CA ASN A 71 4.96 9.52 -8.37
C ASN A 71 3.43 9.41 -8.50
N LEU A 72 2.88 8.19 -8.42
CA LEU A 72 1.43 7.97 -8.40
C LEU A 72 0.78 8.76 -7.26
N LEU A 73 1.24 8.57 -6.01
CA LEU A 73 0.68 9.26 -4.84
C LEU A 73 0.75 10.79 -4.99
N SER A 74 1.85 11.32 -5.53
CA SER A 74 1.97 12.76 -5.81
C SER A 74 0.99 13.22 -6.87
N SER A 75 0.82 12.47 -7.96
CA SER A 75 -0.08 12.80 -9.06
C SER A 75 -1.56 12.72 -8.68
N SER A 76 -1.90 11.79 -7.79
CA SER A 76 -3.23 11.62 -7.20
C SER A 76 -3.52 12.61 -6.06
N ASN A 77 -2.60 13.53 -5.75
CA ASN A 77 -2.69 14.47 -4.63
C ASN A 77 -2.97 13.76 -3.29
N ALA A 78 -2.27 12.65 -3.03
CA ALA A 78 -2.41 11.91 -1.78
C ALA A 78 -2.23 12.86 -0.59
N PRO A 79 -3.12 12.82 0.41
CA PRO A 79 -3.13 13.77 1.50
C PRO A 79 -1.85 13.72 2.34
N VAL A 80 -1.51 14.86 2.94
CA VAL A 80 -0.48 14.95 3.98
C VAL A 80 -0.80 13.96 5.10
N GLY A 81 0.22 13.21 5.53
CA GLY A 81 0.06 12.12 6.49
C GLY A 81 -0.09 10.73 5.85
N THR A 82 -0.04 10.63 4.52
CA THR A 82 0.16 9.35 3.83
C THR A 82 1.50 8.74 4.24
N ILE A 83 1.51 7.47 4.63
CA ILE A 83 2.70 6.76 5.13
C ILE A 83 2.81 5.37 4.51
N PHE A 84 4.05 4.89 4.42
CA PHE A 84 4.36 3.50 4.08
C PHE A 84 4.74 2.72 5.33
N ARG A 85 4.29 1.47 5.41
CA ARG A 85 4.71 0.51 6.43
C ARG A 85 5.18 -0.76 5.74
N GLN A 86 6.31 -1.31 6.14
CA GLN A 86 6.70 -2.66 5.74
C GLN A 86 6.00 -3.64 6.69
N LEU A 87 5.23 -4.57 6.13
CA LEU A 87 4.57 -5.66 6.84
C LEU A 87 5.41 -6.93 6.81
N GLU A 88 6.08 -7.21 5.68
CA GLU A 88 6.99 -8.34 5.56
C GLU A 88 8.23 -7.98 4.73
N PRO A 89 9.38 -8.64 4.98
CA PRO A 89 9.63 -9.51 6.12
C PRO A 89 9.67 -8.71 7.42
N ASP A 90 8.97 -9.21 8.45
CA ASP A 90 9.22 -8.83 9.84
C ASP A 90 10.51 -9.52 10.31
N GLU A 91 11.39 -8.85 11.06
CA GLU A 91 12.44 -9.55 11.82
C GLU A 91 11.81 -10.32 12.99
N ILE A 92 11.23 -11.49 12.73
CA ILE A 92 10.75 -12.37 13.80
C ILE A 92 11.92 -13.22 14.32
N LYS A 93 12.56 -12.78 15.41
CA LYS A 93 13.45 -13.65 16.20
C LYS A 93 12.62 -14.52 17.15
N LEU A 94 12.26 -15.73 16.69
CA LEU A 94 11.62 -16.73 17.53
C LEU A 94 12.65 -17.37 18.48
N HIS A 95 12.53 -17.10 19.78
CA HIS A 95 13.21 -17.86 20.82
C HIS A 95 12.22 -18.83 21.47
N VAL A 96 12.41 -20.14 21.28
CA VAL A 96 11.67 -21.17 22.02
C VAL A 96 12.27 -21.23 23.42
N VAL A 97 11.49 -20.82 24.43
CA VAL A 97 11.86 -20.98 25.83
C VAL A 97 11.48 -22.39 26.26
N SER A 98 12.46 -23.21 26.60
CA SER A 98 12.29 -24.51 27.26
C SER A 98 12.13 -24.35 28.76
#